data_AF-A0A1X1XA04-F1
#
_entry.id   AF-A0A1X1XA04-F1
#
_cell.length_a   1.000
_cell.length_b   1.000
_cell.length_c   1.000
_cell.angle_alpha   90.00
_cell.angle_beta   90.00
_cell.angle_gamma   90.00
#
_symmetry.space_group_name_H-M   'P 1'
#
loop_
_entity.id
_entity.type
_entity.pdbx_description
1 polymer ?
#
loop_
_entity_poly.entity_id
_entity_poly.type
_entity_poly.pdbx_seq_one_letter_code
_entity_poly.pdbx_strand_id
1 'polypeptide(L)'
;MSFLAASPDLLAATANQLAHIGSALRAANASAAAPTTGVLAAAADEISQEIATVFGAHAHGYQAISARAATFHQQFLQALNDAGVSYAGAEAANASPLQIVEQGVLGVINAPTQTLLGRPLIGNGAAGGTVNGIGQPGGAGGLLFGDGGPGGASTVAGAAGGVGGSAGLLGNGGAGGQGGAGGNGGVGGTGGLLYGSGGGGGIGGAALAGINGGNAGRGGDGGSAIWFGNGGSGGQGGTGLAGTNGINPISTGTSAAQGNAGAENNVSGPGFVQASSGTGGTGAAGGPGVAGGTGGDGGLARAGGEGTGANVPIASGGPGGNGGAAGAGATGGAGGNGGNAWVSDSTGTGGYAGAFAGNGGFGAPGGATGGAGGAGGNGGAALAQVSNYYADAYGGKGGAGGVGATGAAGGAGGTGGGGGNGGHGGLLVGNGGIGGAGGTGGGGGIGDTGGAGGAGGTGGSSTGSSNPHPGDGGAGGDGADGGVGGDGGAGGTGGQGGGGGLLMGSGGVGGAGGLGGAGGGGGQGGNGGHGGASGGTGGSIGLGGDAGDGGSGGAAGAGGSGGSGGASGVLGGGPGASGAVGGSGAAGAKGPGGTPG
;
A
#
# COMPACT_ATOMS: atom_id res chain seq x y z
N MET A 1 28.22 61.28 -0.28
CA MET A 1 27.87 60.19 -1.21
C MET A 1 26.59 59.57 -0.70
N SER A 2 25.48 59.66 -1.44
CA SER A 2 24.24 58.99 -1.07
C SER A 2 24.40 57.49 -1.29
N PHE A 3 24.15 56.68 -0.26
CA PHE A 3 24.11 55.22 -0.40
C PHE A 3 22.85 54.83 -1.19
N LEU A 4 23.03 54.12 -2.30
CA LEU A 4 21.95 53.54 -3.08
C LEU A 4 21.74 52.11 -2.58
N ALA A 5 20.56 51.81 -2.03
CA ALA A 5 20.16 50.46 -1.66
C ALA A 5 19.17 49.92 -2.70
N ALA A 6 19.47 48.78 -3.30
CA ALA A 6 18.58 48.05 -4.20
C ALA A 6 18.39 46.63 -3.66
N SER A 7 17.19 46.07 -3.77
CA SER A 7 16.91 44.67 -3.42
C SER A 7 16.72 43.87 -4.72
N PRO A 8 17.73 43.10 -5.16
CA PRO A 8 17.64 42.31 -6.39
C PRO A 8 16.47 41.31 -6.37
N ASP A 9 16.20 40.71 -5.21
CA ASP A 9 15.07 39.79 -5.02
C ASP A 9 13.72 40.48 -5.20
N LEU A 10 13.56 41.71 -4.70
CA LEU A 10 12.33 42.49 -4.88
C LEU A 10 12.13 42.89 -6.34
N LEU A 11 13.22 43.25 -7.05
CA LEU A 11 13.16 43.57 -8.48
C LEU A 11 12.77 42.35 -9.33
N ALA A 12 13.32 41.16 -9.02
CA ALA A 12 12.97 39.91 -9.68
C ALA A 12 11.53 39.46 -9.38
N ALA A 13 11.07 39.59 -8.13
CA ALA A 13 9.68 39.32 -7.76
C ALA A 13 8.72 40.26 -8.49
N THR A 14 9.06 41.54 -8.56
CA THR A 14 8.27 42.57 -9.28
C THR A 14 8.23 42.28 -10.78
N ALA A 15 9.35 41.90 -11.41
CA ALA A 15 9.39 41.52 -12.82
C ALA A 15 8.46 40.33 -13.12
N ASN A 16 8.42 39.32 -12.25
CA ASN A 16 7.52 38.17 -12.39
C ASN A 16 6.04 38.55 -12.25
N GLN A 17 5.69 39.41 -11.28
CA GLN A 17 4.32 39.92 -11.13
C GLN A 17 3.88 40.72 -12.34
N LEU A 18 4.75 41.60 -12.86
CA LEU A 18 4.47 42.37 -14.07
C LEU A 18 4.37 41.46 -15.30
N ALA A 19 5.17 40.40 -15.41
CA ALA A 19 5.05 39.42 -16.49
C ALA A 19 3.67 38.72 -16.48
N HIS A 20 3.15 38.38 -15.30
CA HIS A 20 1.83 37.79 -15.12
C HIS A 20 0.69 38.77 -15.46
N ILE A 21 0.79 40.03 -15.04
CA ILE A 21 -0.17 41.07 -15.45
C ILE A 21 -0.16 41.23 -16.97
N GLY A 22 1.03 41.26 -17.58
CA GLY A 22 1.18 41.38 -19.03
C GLY A 22 0.59 40.18 -19.79
N SER A 23 0.69 38.95 -19.27
CA SER A 23 0.08 37.78 -19.89
C SER A 23 -1.45 37.78 -19.75
N ALA A 24 -1.98 38.16 -18.58
CA ALA A 24 -3.41 38.29 -18.35
C ALA A 24 -4.05 39.34 -19.27
N LEU A 25 -3.40 40.51 -19.43
CA LEU A 25 -3.86 41.56 -20.34
C LEU A 25 -3.85 41.11 -21.81
N ARG A 26 -2.82 40.38 -22.25
CA ARG A 26 -2.79 39.82 -23.62
C ARG A 26 -3.90 38.79 -23.83
N ALA A 27 -4.15 37.91 -22.85
CA ALA A 27 -5.21 36.92 -22.93
C ALA A 27 -6.62 37.56 -22.98
N ALA A 28 -6.85 38.58 -22.16
CA ALA A 28 -8.11 39.34 -22.15
C ALA A 28 -8.32 40.13 -23.46
N ASN A 29 -7.28 40.78 -23.98
CA ASN A 29 -7.37 41.49 -25.26
C ASN A 29 -7.60 40.53 -26.45
N ALA A 30 -7.03 39.32 -26.38
CA ALA A 30 -7.24 38.28 -27.39
C ALA A 30 -8.66 37.70 -27.35
N SER A 31 -9.22 37.43 -26.16
CA SER A 31 -10.58 36.90 -26.03
C SER A 31 -11.65 37.92 -26.43
N ALA A 32 -11.39 39.20 -26.17
CA ALA A 32 -12.28 40.30 -26.56
C ALA A 32 -12.21 40.64 -28.05
N ALA A 33 -11.18 40.18 -28.79
CA ALA A 33 -10.97 40.58 -30.18
C ALA A 33 -12.15 40.20 -31.08
N ALA A 34 -12.48 38.91 -31.19
CA ALA A 34 -13.56 38.44 -32.06
C ALA A 34 -14.95 39.07 -31.77
N PRO A 35 -15.44 39.11 -30.51
CA PRO A 35 -16.75 39.70 -30.23
C PRO A 35 -16.81 41.22 -30.41
N THR A 36 -15.69 41.93 -30.33
CA THR A 36 -15.66 43.40 -30.49
C THR A 36 -15.40 43.84 -31.93
N THR A 37 -14.70 43.03 -32.74
CA THR A 37 -14.51 43.32 -34.17
C THR A 37 -15.64 42.76 -35.03
N GLY A 38 -16.39 41.77 -34.53
CA GLY A 38 -17.47 41.07 -35.24
C GLY A 38 -18.88 41.58 -34.93
N VAL A 39 -19.04 42.83 -34.48
CA VAL A 39 -20.36 43.40 -34.16
C VAL A 39 -21.20 43.51 -35.43
N LEU A 40 -22.34 42.82 -35.45
CA LEU A 40 -23.28 42.85 -36.57
C LEU A 40 -24.23 44.04 -36.44
N ALA A 41 -24.68 44.57 -37.57
CA ALA A 41 -25.72 45.59 -37.60
C ALA A 41 -27.01 45.05 -36.96
N ALA A 42 -27.65 45.86 -36.11
CA ALA A 42 -28.85 45.48 -35.39
C ALA A 42 -30.08 45.32 -36.31
N ALA A 43 -30.09 46.02 -37.44
CA ALA A 43 -31.10 45.93 -38.50
C ALA A 43 -30.45 46.24 -39.87
N ALA A 44 -31.21 46.03 -40.95
CA ALA A 44 -30.73 46.19 -42.32
C ALA A 44 -30.59 47.65 -42.79
N ASP A 45 -30.90 48.62 -41.93
CA ASP A 45 -30.78 50.05 -42.24
C ASP A 45 -29.33 50.52 -42.22
N GLU A 46 -29.06 51.57 -42.99
CA GLU A 46 -27.74 52.14 -43.18
C GLU A 46 -27.14 52.69 -41.88
N ILE A 47 -27.97 53.18 -40.95
CA ILE A 47 -27.51 53.72 -39.66
C ILE A 47 -26.97 52.58 -38.78
N SER A 48 -27.68 51.45 -38.70
CA SER A 48 -27.23 50.25 -37.99
C SER A 48 -25.92 49.67 -38.56
N GLN A 49 -25.74 49.69 -39.88
CA GLN A 49 -24.51 49.24 -40.55
C GLN A 49 -23.32 50.16 -40.30
N GLU A 50 -23.54 51.48 -40.36
CA GLU A 50 -22.49 52.47 -40.11
C GLU A 50 -22.04 52.45 -38.64
N ILE A 51 -22.99 52.30 -37.71
CA ILE A 51 -22.69 52.14 -36.27
C ILE A 51 -21.83 50.89 -36.03
N ALA A 52 -22.18 49.75 -36.64
CA ALA A 52 -21.39 48.52 -36.54
C ALA A 52 -19.97 48.71 -37.11
N THR A 53 -19.84 49.46 -38.21
CA THR A 53 -18.55 49.76 -38.85
C THR A 53 -17.66 50.66 -37.98
N VAL A 54 -18.23 51.68 -37.33
CA VAL A 54 -17.51 52.55 -36.39
C VAL A 54 -16.99 51.74 -35.19
N PHE A 55 -17.81 50.87 -34.61
CA PHE A 55 -17.38 50.01 -33.51
C PHE A 55 -16.28 49.03 -33.93
N GLY A 56 -16.40 48.43 -35.12
CA GLY A 56 -15.37 47.55 -35.68
C GLY A 56 -14.04 48.28 -35.90
N ALA A 57 -14.07 49.49 -36.48
CA ALA A 57 -12.89 50.31 -36.70
C ALA A 57 -12.20 50.72 -35.38
N HIS A 58 -12.98 51.08 -34.36
CA HIS A 58 -12.45 51.40 -33.03
C HIS A 58 -11.79 50.17 -32.37
N ALA A 59 -12.43 49.00 -32.45
CA ALA A 59 -11.88 47.76 -31.92
C ALA A 59 -10.54 47.39 -32.58
N HIS A 60 -10.41 47.55 -33.90
CA HIS A 60 -9.13 47.35 -34.60
C HIS A 60 -8.04 48.34 -34.15
N GLY A 61 -8.39 49.61 -33.94
CA GLY A 61 -7.47 50.61 -33.39
C GLY A 61 -6.98 50.26 -31.98
N TYR A 62 -7.88 49.79 -31.12
CA TYR A 62 -7.56 49.33 -29.77
C TYR A 62 -6.63 48.11 -29.79
N GLN A 63 -6.85 47.13 -30.67
CA GLN A 63 -5.97 45.96 -30.81
C GLN A 63 -4.55 46.34 -31.24
N ALA A 64 -4.42 47.28 -32.17
CA ALA A 64 -3.11 47.76 -32.64
C ALA A 64 -2.30 48.48 -31.54
N ILE A 65 -2.96 49.30 -30.71
CA ILE A 65 -2.32 49.98 -29.57
C ILE A 65 -1.96 48.96 -28.48
N SER A 66 -2.83 48.00 -28.20
CA SER A 66 -2.60 46.95 -27.22
C SER A 66 -1.38 46.08 -27.57
N ALA A 67 -1.15 45.78 -28.85
CA ALA A 67 0.04 45.09 -29.32
C ALA A 67 1.32 45.90 -29.09
N ARG A 68 1.30 47.22 -29.35
CA ARG A 68 2.45 48.12 -29.10
C ARG A 68 2.77 48.22 -27.61
N ALA A 69 1.75 48.30 -26.76
CA ALA A 69 1.93 48.31 -25.31
C ALA A 69 2.53 46.99 -24.79
N ALA A 70 2.16 45.85 -25.37
CA ALA A 70 2.73 44.56 -25.01
C ALA A 70 4.23 44.47 -25.31
N THR A 71 4.69 45.01 -26.44
CA THR A 71 6.13 45.05 -26.79
C THR A 71 6.91 45.96 -25.84
N PHE A 72 6.36 47.14 -25.51
CA PHE A 72 6.98 48.04 -24.53
C PHE A 72 7.13 47.36 -23.16
N HIS A 73 6.07 46.68 -22.71
CA HIS A 73 6.07 45.95 -21.43
C HIS A 73 7.15 44.86 -21.39
N GLN A 74 7.38 44.14 -22.49
CA GLN A 74 8.46 43.15 -22.58
C GLN A 74 9.86 43.78 -22.48
N GLN A 75 10.08 44.91 -23.15
CA GLN A 75 11.35 45.63 -23.09
C GLN A 75 11.63 46.19 -21.69
N PHE A 76 10.59 46.68 -21.02
CA PHE A 76 10.67 47.14 -19.63
C PHE A 76 11.07 46.00 -18.67
N LEU A 77 10.45 44.82 -18.80
CA LEU A 77 10.79 43.65 -18.00
C LEU A 77 12.23 43.16 -18.23
N GLN A 78 12.71 43.21 -19.47
CA GLN A 78 14.08 42.86 -19.80
C GLN A 78 15.08 43.80 -19.10
N ALA A 79 14.86 45.11 -19.21
CA ALA A 79 15.72 46.10 -18.56
C ALA A 79 15.69 45.99 -17.02
N LEU A 80 14.54 45.64 -16.45
CA LEU A 80 14.38 45.43 -15.00
C LEU A 80 15.19 44.21 -14.50
N ASN A 81 15.18 43.11 -15.26
CA ASN A 81 15.98 41.92 -14.96
C ASN A 81 17.49 42.21 -15.10
N ASP A 82 17.89 42.90 -16.16
CA ASP A 82 19.30 43.25 -16.39
C ASP A 82 19.85 44.16 -15.27
N ALA A 83 19.03 45.10 -14.78
CA ALA A 83 19.36 45.94 -13.64
C ALA A 83 19.53 45.10 -12.35
N GLY A 84 18.64 44.13 -12.10
CA GLY A 84 18.74 43.23 -10.95
C GLY A 84 20.04 42.42 -10.93
N VAL A 85 20.46 41.90 -12.09
CA VAL A 85 21.73 41.17 -12.25
C VAL A 85 22.93 42.10 -12.05
N SER A 86 22.87 43.33 -12.55
CA SER A 86 23.96 44.31 -12.38
C SER A 86 24.15 44.73 -10.92
N TYR A 87 23.06 44.96 -10.17
CA TYR A 87 23.13 45.27 -8.75
C TYR A 87 23.63 44.08 -7.91
N ALA A 88 23.15 42.87 -8.18
CA ALA A 88 23.65 41.66 -7.52
C ALA A 88 25.15 41.39 -7.82
N GLY A 89 25.58 41.62 -9.07
CA GLY A 89 26.97 41.51 -9.47
C GLY A 89 27.88 42.54 -8.79
N ALA A 90 27.39 43.76 -8.59
CA ALA A 90 28.10 44.81 -7.87
C ALA A 90 28.26 44.50 -6.37
N GLU A 91 27.25 43.89 -5.73
CA GLU A 91 27.36 43.42 -4.34
C GLU A 91 28.37 42.26 -4.20
N ALA A 92 28.30 41.27 -5.09
CA ALA A 92 29.22 40.12 -5.07
C ALA A 92 30.69 40.53 -5.31
N ALA A 93 30.94 41.49 -6.21
CA ALA A 93 32.28 42.01 -6.48
C ALA A 93 32.87 42.80 -5.30
N ASN A 94 32.03 43.44 -4.49
CA ASN A 94 32.46 44.19 -3.30
C ASN A 94 32.62 43.31 -2.04
N ALA A 95 31.97 42.14 -1.96
CA ALA A 95 32.09 41.23 -0.83
C ALA A 95 33.42 40.43 -0.82
N SER A 96 33.94 40.05 -1.98
CA SER A 96 35.10 39.15 -2.09
C SER A 96 36.43 39.72 -1.55
N PRO A 97 36.78 41.00 -1.73
CA PRO A 97 38.02 41.55 -1.18
C PRO A 97 37.95 41.72 0.34
N LEU A 98 36.77 42.01 0.88
CA LEU A 98 36.54 42.12 2.33
C LEU A 98 36.63 40.75 3.03
N GLN A 99 36.11 39.68 2.42
CA GLN A 99 36.20 38.32 2.94
C GLN A 99 37.65 37.82 3.04
N ILE A 100 38.50 38.14 2.06
CA ILE A 100 39.93 37.74 2.07
C ILE A 100 40.70 38.48 3.18
N VAL A 101 40.44 39.76 3.37
CA VAL A 101 41.06 40.55 4.45
C VAL A 101 40.59 40.07 5.82
N GLU A 102 39.29 39.78 5.97
CA GLU A 102 38.72 39.24 7.20
C GLU A 102 39.33 37.87 7.56
N GLN A 103 39.42 36.95 6.60
CA GLN A 103 40.05 35.64 6.79
C GLN A 103 41.54 35.75 7.15
N GLY A 104 42.26 36.71 6.56
CA GLY A 104 43.66 36.98 6.88
C GLY A 104 43.84 37.50 8.31
N VAL A 105 43.02 38.46 8.73
CA VAL A 105 43.07 39.04 10.10
C VAL A 105 42.64 38.01 11.14
N LEU A 106 41.55 37.26 10.91
CA LEU A 106 41.12 36.17 11.78
C LEU A 106 42.17 35.06 11.87
N GLY A 107 42.85 34.74 10.76
CA GLY A 107 43.97 33.79 10.75
C GLY A 107 45.09 34.17 11.71
N VAL A 108 45.50 35.45 11.71
CA VAL A 108 46.53 35.96 12.63
C VAL A 108 46.05 35.94 14.09
N ILE A 109 44.81 36.34 14.35
CA ILE A 109 44.21 36.34 15.69
C ILE A 109 44.06 34.92 16.25
N ASN A 110 43.71 33.97 15.38
CA ASN A 110 43.45 32.59 15.77
C ASN A 110 44.71 31.72 15.84
N ALA A 111 45.80 32.08 15.16
CA ALA A 111 47.00 31.26 15.08
C ALA A 111 47.54 30.83 16.46
N PRO A 112 47.68 31.72 17.47
CA PRO A 112 48.17 31.29 18.78
C PRO A 112 47.28 30.24 19.46
N THR A 113 45.96 30.43 19.46
CA THR A 113 45.05 29.49 20.13
C THR A 113 44.84 28.22 19.32
N GLN A 114 44.87 28.31 17.99
CA GLN A 114 44.80 27.14 17.13
C GLN A 114 46.03 26.24 17.32
N THR A 115 47.23 26.81 17.49
CA THR A 115 48.45 26.05 17.79
C THR A 115 48.47 25.48 19.21
N LEU A 116 48.06 26.28 20.21
CA LEU A 116 48.18 25.88 21.62
C LEU A 116 47.03 25.00 22.12
N LEU A 117 45.81 25.21 21.61
CA LEU A 117 44.58 24.62 22.12
C LEU A 117 43.79 23.85 21.05
N GLY A 118 44.28 23.83 19.80
CA GLY A 118 43.60 23.16 18.68
C GLY A 118 42.28 23.82 18.27
N ARG A 119 42.00 25.03 18.77
CA ARG A 119 40.73 25.74 18.57
C ARG A 119 40.94 27.23 18.28
N PRO A 120 40.18 27.82 17.36
CA PRO A 120 40.29 29.24 17.07
C PRO A 120 39.78 30.04 18.26
N LEU A 121 40.28 31.26 18.42
CA LEU A 121 39.77 32.20 19.42
C LEU A 121 38.41 32.75 18.97
N ILE A 122 38.29 33.07 17.67
CA ILE A 122 37.11 33.60 17.01
C ILE A 122 36.85 32.80 15.73
N GLY A 123 35.65 32.28 15.56
CA GLY A 123 35.22 31.65 14.32
C GLY A 123 34.22 30.53 14.54
N ASN A 124 33.38 30.28 13.56
CA ASN A 124 32.40 29.19 13.64
C ASN A 124 33.07 27.83 13.50
N GLY A 125 32.45 26.82 14.10
CA GLY A 125 32.85 25.44 13.96
C GLY A 125 32.62 24.94 12.53
N ALA A 126 33.52 24.09 12.05
CA ALA A 126 33.37 23.47 10.74
C ALA A 126 32.14 22.56 10.69
N ALA A 127 31.41 22.57 9.57
CA ALA A 127 30.32 21.62 9.36
C ALA A 127 30.87 20.18 9.30
N GLY A 128 30.19 19.27 9.99
CA GLY A 128 30.45 17.84 9.90
C GLY A 128 30.14 17.36 8.48
N GLY A 129 31.14 16.80 7.80
CA GLY A 129 30.93 16.15 6.51
C GLY A 129 30.30 14.77 6.67
N THR A 130 30.03 14.12 5.54
CA THR A 130 29.65 12.71 5.50
C THR A 130 30.85 11.90 5.03
N VAL A 131 31.30 10.94 5.85
CA VAL A 131 32.43 10.06 5.53
C VAL A 131 31.93 8.63 5.45
N ASN A 132 32.11 7.98 4.30
CA ASN A 132 31.56 6.64 4.01
C ASN A 132 30.05 6.54 4.27
N GLY A 133 29.31 7.61 3.99
CA GLY A 133 27.87 7.69 4.23
C GLY A 133 27.48 7.82 5.70
N ILE A 134 28.44 8.01 6.61
CA ILE A 134 28.20 8.28 8.04
C ILE A 134 28.47 9.76 8.33
N GLY A 135 27.47 10.43 8.88
CA GLY A 135 27.51 11.82 9.29
C GLY A 135 28.52 12.04 10.42
N GLN A 136 29.46 12.94 10.21
CA GLN A 136 30.49 13.27 11.20
C GLN A 136 30.02 14.39 12.13
N PRO A 137 30.56 14.47 13.36
CA PRO A 137 30.30 15.58 14.26
C PRO A 137 30.65 16.93 13.64
N GLY A 138 29.86 17.95 13.97
CA GLY A 138 30.21 19.35 13.72
C GLY A 138 31.35 19.80 14.63
N GLY A 139 32.25 20.60 14.10
CA GLY A 139 33.35 21.19 14.84
C GLY A 139 32.85 22.18 15.91
N ALA A 140 33.61 22.32 16.99
CA ALA A 140 33.30 23.33 18.00
C ALA A 140 33.58 24.75 17.49
N GLY A 141 32.76 25.72 17.91
CA GLY A 141 33.00 27.14 17.69
C GLY A 141 34.26 27.64 18.42
N GLY A 142 34.69 28.85 18.08
CA GLY A 142 35.84 29.52 18.67
C GLY A 142 35.67 29.76 20.16
N LEU A 143 36.78 29.87 20.89
CA LEU A 143 36.79 29.94 22.35
C LEU A 143 36.02 31.14 22.91
N LEU A 144 36.12 32.31 22.25
CA LEU A 144 35.42 33.52 22.67
C LEU A 144 34.15 33.77 21.87
N PHE A 145 34.24 33.71 20.56
CA PHE A 145 33.12 33.98 19.65
C PHE A 145 33.06 32.93 18.56
N GLY A 146 31.88 32.36 18.34
CA GLY A 146 31.63 31.49 17.21
C GLY A 146 30.57 30.45 17.52
N ASP A 147 29.72 30.22 16.53
CA ASP A 147 28.71 29.19 16.57
C ASP A 147 29.36 27.81 16.39
N GLY A 148 28.76 26.77 16.96
CA GLY A 148 29.14 25.41 16.67
C GLY A 148 28.76 25.00 15.24
N GLY A 149 29.57 24.15 14.63
CA GLY A 149 29.30 23.64 13.29
C GLY A 149 28.13 22.65 13.29
N PRO A 150 27.30 22.60 12.24
CA PRO A 150 26.25 21.58 12.12
C PRO A 150 26.86 20.18 11.99
N GLY A 151 26.21 19.16 12.54
CA GLY A 151 26.57 17.77 12.35
C GLY A 151 26.21 17.27 10.94
N GLY A 152 27.02 16.35 10.40
CA GLY A 152 26.81 15.78 9.07
C GLY A 152 25.63 14.81 9.02
N ALA A 153 24.98 14.72 7.86
CA ALA A 153 23.93 13.75 7.63
C ALA A 153 24.51 12.35 7.35
N SER A 154 23.82 11.32 7.82
CA SER A 154 24.08 9.92 7.48
C SER A 154 23.18 9.46 6.34
N THR A 155 23.76 8.78 5.35
CA THR A 155 23.06 8.12 4.24
C THR A 155 23.10 6.59 4.35
N VAL A 156 24.03 6.05 5.14
CA VAL A 156 24.08 4.61 5.46
C VAL A 156 22.94 4.24 6.38
N ALA A 157 22.23 3.15 6.05
CA ALA A 157 21.15 2.65 6.88
C ALA A 157 21.66 2.23 8.26
N GLY A 158 20.90 2.58 9.30
CA GLY A 158 21.19 2.33 10.70
C GLY A 158 22.18 3.32 11.32
N ALA A 159 22.89 4.11 10.51
CA ALA A 159 23.85 5.09 11.02
C ALA A 159 23.15 6.34 11.56
N ALA A 160 23.52 6.74 12.77
CA ALA A 160 23.02 7.97 13.38
C ALA A 160 23.58 9.21 12.67
N GLY A 161 22.86 10.33 12.73
CA GLY A 161 23.36 11.61 12.27
C GLY A 161 24.50 12.14 13.15
N GLY A 162 25.38 12.94 12.57
CA GLY A 162 26.48 13.57 13.30
C GLY A 162 25.94 14.54 14.36
N VAL A 163 26.59 14.61 15.52
CA VAL A 163 26.21 15.58 16.55
C VAL A 163 26.58 17.00 16.12
N GLY A 164 25.78 17.99 16.50
CA GLY A 164 26.11 19.39 16.34
C GLY A 164 27.25 19.81 17.25
N GLY A 165 28.13 20.68 16.78
CA GLY A 165 29.24 21.22 17.55
C GLY A 165 28.77 22.19 18.63
N SER A 166 29.48 22.24 19.76
CA SER A 166 29.24 23.24 20.80
C SER A 166 29.86 24.59 20.44
N ALA A 167 29.24 25.69 20.88
CA ALA A 167 29.86 27.00 20.87
C ALA A 167 30.89 27.18 22.00
N GLY A 168 31.65 28.29 21.97
CA GLY A 168 32.59 28.67 23.03
C GLY A 168 31.95 29.53 24.12
N LEU A 169 32.49 30.72 24.37
CA LEU A 169 31.93 31.66 25.35
C LEU A 169 30.63 32.33 24.83
N LEU A 170 30.66 32.79 23.58
CA LEU A 170 29.54 33.45 22.90
C LEU A 170 29.30 32.77 21.55
N GLY A 171 28.05 32.39 21.28
CA GLY A 171 27.67 31.73 20.03
C GLY A 171 26.64 30.62 20.26
N ASN A 172 25.96 30.22 19.20
CA ASN A 172 24.91 29.22 19.23
C ASN A 172 25.48 27.82 18.95
N GLY A 173 24.88 26.79 19.55
CA GLY A 173 25.23 25.42 19.22
C GLY A 173 24.85 25.05 17.79
N GLY A 174 25.63 24.17 17.16
CA GLY A 174 25.34 23.67 15.82
C GLY A 174 24.17 22.71 15.81
N ALA A 175 23.43 22.64 14.69
CA ALA A 175 22.35 21.66 14.55
C ALA A 175 22.90 20.22 14.47
N GLY A 176 22.14 19.23 14.95
CA GLY A 176 22.43 17.82 14.74
C GLY A 176 22.10 17.38 13.31
N GLY A 177 22.86 16.43 12.79
CA GLY A 177 22.69 15.87 11.46
C GLY A 177 21.54 14.86 11.37
N GLN A 178 21.03 14.63 10.17
CA GLN A 178 19.99 13.62 9.93
C GLN A 178 20.56 12.19 10.07
N GLY A 179 19.77 11.27 10.66
CA GLY A 179 20.06 9.84 10.66
C GLY A 179 19.77 9.17 9.33
N GLY A 180 20.58 8.19 8.94
CA GLY A 180 20.28 7.33 7.79
C GLY A 180 19.07 6.44 8.08
N ALA A 181 18.57 5.69 7.09
CA ALA A 181 17.35 4.89 7.25
C ALA A 181 17.41 3.98 8.50
N GLY A 182 16.45 4.09 9.42
CA GLY A 182 16.42 3.36 10.70
C GLY A 182 17.43 3.85 11.75
N GLY A 183 18.23 4.87 11.44
CA GLY A 183 19.22 5.50 12.29
C GLY A 183 18.70 6.78 12.96
N ASN A 184 19.17 7.07 14.17
CA ASN A 184 18.71 8.23 14.94
C ASN A 184 19.25 9.55 14.40
N GLY A 185 18.52 10.63 14.60
CA GLY A 185 19.02 11.98 14.38
C GLY A 185 20.15 12.32 15.35
N GLY A 186 21.09 13.14 14.90
CA GLY A 186 22.17 13.67 15.73
C GLY A 186 21.67 14.67 16.76
N VAL A 187 22.29 14.70 17.94
CA VAL A 187 21.97 15.67 18.99
C VAL A 187 22.47 17.06 18.59
N GLY A 188 21.70 18.12 18.90
CA GLY A 188 22.13 19.50 18.71
C GLY A 188 23.23 19.91 19.70
N GLY A 189 24.13 20.79 19.25
CA GLY A 189 25.25 21.29 20.05
C GLY A 189 24.81 22.25 21.15
N THR A 190 25.60 22.36 22.20
CA THR A 190 25.33 23.30 23.30
C THR A 190 25.62 24.74 22.88
N GLY A 191 24.79 25.67 23.33
CA GLY A 191 25.03 27.10 23.20
C GLY A 191 26.25 27.56 23.99
N GLY A 192 26.65 28.82 23.76
CA GLY A 192 27.82 29.41 24.39
C GLY A 192 27.68 29.47 25.91
N LEU A 193 28.82 29.40 26.60
CA LEU A 193 28.86 29.42 28.05
C LEU A 193 28.09 30.63 28.60
N LEU A 194 28.41 31.84 28.12
CA LEU A 194 27.77 33.06 28.61
C LEU A 194 26.45 33.34 27.88
N TYR A 195 26.49 33.44 26.55
CA TYR A 195 25.30 33.73 25.75
C TYR A 195 25.29 32.94 24.46
N GLY A 196 24.18 32.27 24.21
CA GLY A 196 23.92 31.59 22.96
C GLY A 196 22.88 30.48 23.12
N SER A 197 22.09 30.25 22.09
CA SER A 197 21.09 29.19 22.09
C SER A 197 21.71 27.83 21.78
N GLY A 198 21.12 26.76 22.28
CA GLY A 198 21.45 25.41 21.83
C GLY A 198 21.00 25.16 20.39
N GLY A 199 21.67 24.25 19.70
CA GLY A 199 21.34 23.85 18.33
C GLY A 199 20.16 22.89 18.26
N GLY A 200 19.42 22.88 17.16
CA GLY A 200 18.33 21.92 16.95
C GLY A 200 18.86 20.49 16.80
N GLY A 201 18.08 19.50 17.24
CA GLY A 201 18.36 18.09 16.99
C GLY A 201 18.01 17.66 15.57
N GLY A 202 18.73 16.66 15.07
CA GLY A 202 18.56 16.13 13.72
C GLY A 202 17.33 15.22 13.58
N ILE A 203 16.84 15.06 12.36
CA ILE A 203 15.70 14.19 12.06
C ILE A 203 16.15 12.71 12.09
N GLY A 204 15.31 11.84 12.65
CA GLY A 204 15.50 10.38 12.62
C GLY A 204 15.16 9.80 11.26
N GLY A 205 15.91 8.79 10.82
CA GLY A 205 15.70 8.18 9.51
C GLY A 205 14.48 7.27 9.45
N ALA A 206 13.80 7.26 8.29
CA ALA A 206 12.70 6.33 8.02
C ALA A 206 13.13 4.87 8.16
N ALA A 207 12.23 4.01 8.63
CA ALA A 207 12.50 2.59 8.79
C ALA A 207 12.88 1.91 7.46
N LEU A 208 13.73 0.88 7.55
CA LEU A 208 14.10 0.04 6.41
C LEU A 208 14.12 -1.43 6.83
N ALA A 209 13.54 -2.30 5.99
CA ALA A 209 13.50 -3.73 6.25
C ALA A 209 14.91 -4.30 6.51
N GLY A 210 15.03 -5.12 7.55
CA GLY A 210 16.30 -5.76 7.93
C GLY A 210 17.31 -4.86 8.65
N ILE A 211 17.05 -3.55 8.80
CA ILE A 211 17.91 -2.62 9.52
C ILE A 211 17.28 -2.29 10.87
N ASN A 212 18.03 -2.48 11.97
CA ASN A 212 17.56 -2.23 13.34
C ASN A 212 16.19 -2.87 13.65
N GLY A 213 15.91 -4.05 13.06
CA GLY A 213 14.64 -4.77 13.20
C GLY A 213 13.46 -4.17 12.42
N GLY A 214 13.70 -3.27 11.45
CA GLY A 214 12.64 -2.57 10.73
C GLY A 214 12.09 -1.36 11.50
N ASN A 215 12.77 -0.93 12.56
CA ASN A 215 12.37 0.21 13.36
C ASN A 215 12.80 1.54 12.72
N ALA A 216 11.97 2.56 12.89
CA ALA A 216 12.29 3.91 12.50
C ALA A 216 13.25 4.57 13.50
N GLY A 217 14.10 5.48 13.01
CA GLY A 217 15.03 6.22 13.83
C GLY A 217 14.34 7.27 14.70
N ARG A 218 14.81 7.46 15.93
CA ARG A 218 14.36 8.55 16.80
C ARG A 218 14.96 9.88 16.32
N GLY A 219 14.22 10.98 16.47
CA GLY A 219 14.78 12.32 16.34
C GLY A 219 15.85 12.60 17.40
N GLY A 220 16.85 13.41 17.05
CA GLY A 220 17.91 13.82 17.96
C GLY A 220 17.44 14.87 18.95
N ASP A 221 17.98 14.87 20.16
CA ASP A 221 17.64 15.88 21.15
C ASP A 221 18.21 17.27 20.76
N GLY A 222 17.53 18.34 21.12
CA GLY A 222 18.03 19.70 20.99
C GLY A 222 19.13 20.00 22.02
N GLY A 223 20.10 20.82 21.63
CA GLY A 223 21.16 21.28 22.50
C GLY A 223 20.65 22.27 23.55
N SER A 224 21.32 22.35 24.69
CA SER A 224 20.96 23.29 25.77
C SER A 224 21.78 24.58 25.70
N ALA A 225 21.21 25.68 26.18
CA ALA A 225 21.96 26.89 26.55
C ALA A 225 22.49 26.78 27.99
N ILE A 226 23.53 27.55 28.36
CA ILE A 226 24.17 27.45 29.68
C ILE A 226 23.70 28.56 30.63
N TRP A 227 24.11 29.81 30.44
CA TRP A 227 23.73 30.93 31.32
C TRP A 227 22.56 31.75 30.75
N PHE A 228 22.72 32.21 29.51
CA PHE A 228 21.72 32.96 28.77
C PHE A 228 21.50 32.36 27.37
N GLY A 229 20.25 32.31 26.94
CA GLY A 229 19.87 31.84 25.60
C GLY A 229 18.82 30.75 25.63
N ASN A 230 18.26 30.43 24.47
CA ASN A 230 17.18 29.44 24.37
C ASN A 230 17.71 28.02 24.16
N GLY A 231 16.97 27.03 24.60
CA GLY A 231 17.22 25.64 24.23
C GLY A 231 16.89 25.38 22.76
N GLY A 232 17.61 24.45 22.14
CA GLY A 232 17.37 24.00 20.78
C GLY A 232 16.15 23.08 20.69
N SER A 233 15.47 23.08 19.54
CA SER A 233 14.35 22.16 19.29
C SER A 233 14.82 20.72 19.17
N GLY A 234 14.04 19.76 19.64
CA GLY A 234 14.24 18.34 19.32
C GLY A 234 13.90 18.03 17.86
N GLY A 235 14.55 17.01 17.30
CA GLY A 235 14.34 16.55 15.94
C GLY A 235 13.10 15.66 15.80
N GLN A 236 12.53 15.61 14.59
CA GLN A 236 11.41 14.72 14.28
C GLN A 236 11.86 13.25 14.25
N GLY A 237 11.00 12.33 14.69
CA GLY A 237 11.20 10.89 14.49
C GLY A 237 10.92 10.41 13.05
N GLY A 238 11.56 9.31 12.66
CA GLY A 238 11.42 8.72 11.33
C GLY A 238 10.08 8.02 11.09
N THR A 239 9.70 7.84 9.83
CA THR A 239 8.47 7.13 9.47
C THR A 239 8.63 5.61 9.62
N GLY A 240 7.59 4.92 10.09
CA GLY A 240 7.55 3.47 10.21
C GLY A 240 7.52 2.75 8.87
N LEU A 241 7.90 1.47 8.86
CA LEU A 241 7.98 0.64 7.66
C LEU A 241 6.58 0.23 7.18
N ALA A 242 6.30 0.24 5.88
CA ALA A 242 5.05 -0.32 5.38
C ALA A 242 5.00 -1.85 5.57
N GLY A 243 3.81 -2.36 5.90
CA GLY A 243 3.53 -3.78 5.93
C GLY A 243 3.59 -4.39 4.53
N THR A 244 4.08 -5.62 4.45
CA THR A 244 4.15 -6.36 3.18
C THR A 244 2.75 -6.77 2.73
N ASN A 245 2.42 -6.68 1.44
CA ASN A 245 1.17 -7.24 0.95
C ASN A 245 1.13 -8.76 1.17
N GLY A 246 -0.07 -9.29 1.38
CA GLY A 246 -0.31 -10.72 1.29
C GLY A 246 -0.03 -11.19 -0.13
N ILE A 247 0.62 -12.34 -0.26
CA ILE A 247 0.90 -12.97 -1.54
C ILE A 247 0.53 -14.45 -1.42
N ASN A 248 -0.44 -14.87 -2.22
CA ASN A 248 -0.78 -16.28 -2.34
C ASN A 248 0.39 -17.06 -2.99
N PRO A 249 0.70 -18.28 -2.53
CA PRO A 249 1.74 -19.10 -3.13
C PRO A 249 1.43 -19.40 -4.60
N ILE A 250 2.47 -19.40 -5.45
CA ILE A 250 2.33 -19.64 -6.89
C ILE A 250 2.21 -21.15 -7.13
N SER A 251 1.17 -21.56 -7.88
CA SER A 251 1.05 -22.95 -8.32
C SER A 251 2.16 -23.32 -9.32
N THR A 252 2.69 -24.52 -9.20
CA THR A 252 3.69 -25.09 -10.13
C THR A 252 3.09 -25.55 -11.45
N GLY A 253 1.76 -25.51 -11.60
CA GLY A 253 1.05 -26.02 -12.78
C GLY A 253 1.05 -27.54 -12.91
N THR A 254 1.53 -28.26 -11.88
CA THR A 254 1.54 -29.72 -11.82
C THR A 254 0.45 -30.23 -10.90
N SER A 255 -0.02 -31.44 -11.15
CA SER A 255 -1.05 -32.13 -10.37
C SER A 255 -0.52 -33.45 -9.82
N ALA A 256 -0.97 -33.81 -8.62
CA ALA A 256 -0.65 -35.09 -8.01
C ALA A 256 -1.33 -36.26 -8.76
N ALA A 257 -0.91 -37.49 -8.43
CA ALA A 257 -1.39 -38.68 -9.11
C ALA A 257 -2.92 -38.85 -9.01
N GLN A 258 -3.54 -39.25 -10.12
CA GLN A 258 -4.95 -39.59 -10.17
C GLN A 258 -5.24 -40.87 -9.35
N GLY A 259 -6.43 -40.94 -8.77
CA GLY A 259 -6.94 -42.14 -8.12
C GLY A 259 -7.21 -43.27 -9.12
N ASN A 260 -7.04 -44.52 -8.69
CA ASN A 260 -7.26 -45.66 -9.58
C ASN A 260 -8.73 -45.77 -10.00
N ALA A 261 -8.99 -46.11 -11.26
CA ALA A 261 -10.36 -46.40 -11.71
C ALA A 261 -10.94 -47.64 -10.99
N GLY A 262 -12.25 -47.62 -10.77
CA GLY A 262 -12.99 -48.74 -10.22
C GLY A 262 -13.04 -49.92 -11.18
N ALA A 263 -13.00 -51.14 -10.64
CA ALA A 263 -13.06 -52.35 -11.45
C ALA A 263 -14.43 -52.50 -12.15
N GLU A 264 -14.42 -52.78 -13.45
CA GLU A 264 -15.64 -53.08 -14.19
C GLU A 264 -16.20 -54.46 -13.81
N ASN A 265 -17.52 -54.63 -13.93
CA ASN A 265 -18.16 -55.92 -13.69
C ASN A 265 -19.22 -56.20 -14.77
N ASN A 266 -19.09 -57.34 -15.44
CA ASN A 266 -19.95 -57.76 -16.53
C ASN A 266 -20.43 -59.19 -16.30
N VAL A 267 -21.73 -59.36 -16.08
CA VAL A 267 -22.35 -60.64 -15.72
C VAL A 267 -23.56 -60.88 -16.59
N SER A 268 -23.70 -62.10 -17.12
CA SER A 268 -24.88 -62.53 -17.87
C SER A 268 -25.35 -63.90 -17.41
N GLY A 269 -26.65 -64.14 -17.47
CA GLY A 269 -27.23 -65.45 -17.16
C GLY A 269 -28.76 -65.45 -17.04
N PRO A 270 -29.37 -66.62 -16.80
CA PRO A 270 -30.82 -66.74 -16.61
C PRO A 270 -31.24 -66.37 -15.19
N GLY A 271 -32.46 -65.85 -15.03
CA GLY A 271 -33.04 -65.56 -13.71
C GLY A 271 -32.48 -64.28 -13.09
N PHE A 272 -32.03 -64.32 -11.83
CA PHE A 272 -31.49 -63.15 -11.14
C PHE A 272 -30.00 -62.95 -11.47
N VAL A 273 -29.66 -61.79 -12.02
CA VAL A 273 -28.29 -61.43 -12.42
C VAL A 273 -27.95 -60.07 -11.83
N GLN A 274 -26.85 -59.98 -11.10
CA GLN A 274 -26.40 -58.72 -10.52
C GLN A 274 -24.94 -58.44 -10.85
N ALA A 275 -24.71 -57.30 -11.51
CA ALA A 275 -23.38 -56.75 -11.76
C ALA A 275 -23.18 -55.51 -10.89
N SER A 276 -22.21 -55.56 -9.98
CA SER A 276 -21.78 -54.41 -9.19
C SER A 276 -20.31 -54.16 -9.43
N SER A 277 -19.98 -52.95 -9.87
CA SER A 277 -18.60 -52.53 -10.19
C SER A 277 -17.93 -51.81 -9.02
N GLY A 278 -16.60 -51.68 -9.08
CA GLY A 278 -15.77 -51.06 -8.06
C GLY A 278 -15.87 -49.54 -8.03
N THR A 279 -15.56 -48.97 -6.86
CA THR A 279 -15.46 -47.52 -6.64
C THR A 279 -14.17 -46.96 -7.22
N GLY A 280 -14.21 -45.74 -7.77
CA GLY A 280 -12.99 -45.00 -8.09
C GLY A 280 -12.21 -44.61 -6.83
N GLY A 281 -10.88 -44.68 -6.90
CA GLY A 281 -9.98 -44.29 -5.82
C GLY A 281 -9.89 -42.77 -5.68
N THR A 282 -9.58 -42.29 -4.47
CA THR A 282 -9.34 -40.85 -4.26
C THR A 282 -8.04 -40.40 -4.90
N GLY A 283 -8.02 -39.17 -5.44
CA GLY A 283 -6.78 -38.56 -5.94
C GLY A 283 -5.74 -38.35 -4.84
N ALA A 284 -4.47 -38.38 -5.21
CA ALA A 284 -3.36 -38.14 -4.28
C ALA A 284 -3.30 -36.66 -3.85
N ALA A 285 -2.77 -36.39 -2.66
CA ALA A 285 -2.55 -35.02 -2.20
C ALA A 285 -1.35 -34.37 -2.91
N GLY A 286 -1.46 -33.08 -3.23
CA GLY A 286 -0.37 -32.26 -3.76
C GLY A 286 0.59 -31.77 -2.68
N GLY A 287 1.88 -31.66 -3.03
CA GLY A 287 2.86 -30.89 -2.25
C GLY A 287 2.72 -29.38 -2.49
N PRO A 288 3.50 -28.51 -1.81
CA PRO A 288 3.40 -27.05 -1.97
C PRO A 288 3.39 -26.59 -3.43
N GLY A 289 2.41 -25.78 -3.83
CA GLY A 289 2.21 -25.33 -5.21
C GLY A 289 1.65 -26.38 -6.19
N VAL A 290 1.58 -27.66 -5.79
CA VAL A 290 1.07 -28.77 -6.62
C VAL A 290 -0.42 -28.98 -6.36
N ALA A 291 -1.19 -29.07 -7.43
CA ALA A 291 -2.62 -29.33 -7.37
C ALA A 291 -2.91 -30.75 -6.85
N GLY A 292 -4.09 -30.92 -6.26
CA GLY A 292 -4.57 -32.25 -5.89
C GLY A 292 -4.77 -33.15 -7.11
N GLY A 293 -4.55 -34.45 -6.94
CA GLY A 293 -4.81 -35.42 -8.00
C GLY A 293 -6.30 -35.58 -8.25
N THR A 294 -6.70 -35.92 -9.46
CA THR A 294 -8.12 -36.18 -9.76
C THR A 294 -8.56 -37.50 -9.12
N GLY A 295 -9.84 -37.61 -8.79
CA GLY A 295 -10.44 -38.89 -8.43
C GLY A 295 -10.40 -39.87 -9.61
N GLY A 296 -10.34 -41.17 -9.29
CA GLY A 296 -10.53 -42.23 -10.27
C GLY A 296 -11.99 -42.34 -10.67
N ASP A 297 -12.26 -42.71 -11.92
CA ASP A 297 -13.63 -42.98 -12.36
C ASP A 297 -14.19 -44.24 -11.69
N GLY A 298 -15.49 -44.28 -11.47
CA GLY A 298 -16.18 -45.48 -11.01
C GLY A 298 -16.25 -46.54 -12.11
N GLY A 299 -16.25 -47.81 -11.72
CA GLY A 299 -16.28 -48.92 -12.68
C GLY A 299 -17.62 -49.00 -13.42
N LEU A 300 -17.60 -49.52 -14.65
CA LEU A 300 -18.79 -49.84 -15.43
C LEU A 300 -19.43 -51.15 -14.92
N ALA A 301 -20.75 -51.15 -14.71
CA ALA A 301 -21.51 -52.36 -14.45
C ALA A 301 -22.38 -52.73 -15.65
N ARG A 302 -22.34 -54.01 -16.06
CA ARG A 302 -23.20 -54.54 -17.11
C ARG A 302 -23.86 -55.86 -16.70
N ALA A 303 -25.19 -55.91 -16.73
CA ALA A 303 -25.98 -57.10 -16.42
C ALA A 303 -26.81 -57.53 -17.64
N GLY A 304 -26.60 -58.76 -18.10
CA GLY A 304 -27.32 -59.36 -19.23
C GLY A 304 -28.30 -60.45 -18.79
N GLY A 305 -29.58 -60.31 -19.16
CA GLY A 305 -30.55 -61.39 -19.00
C GLY A 305 -30.44 -62.38 -20.17
N GLU A 306 -30.37 -63.68 -19.88
CA GLU A 306 -30.33 -64.75 -20.89
C GLU A 306 -31.49 -65.72 -20.75
N GLY A 307 -32.00 -66.22 -21.88
CA GLY A 307 -33.09 -67.19 -21.92
C GLY A 307 -34.48 -66.55 -21.84
N THR A 308 -35.51 -67.38 -22.02
CA THR A 308 -36.90 -66.93 -22.19
C THR A 308 -37.70 -66.81 -20.89
N GLY A 309 -37.10 -67.16 -19.75
CA GLY A 309 -37.73 -67.13 -18.43
C GLY A 309 -37.95 -65.72 -17.88
N ALA A 310 -38.43 -65.65 -16.64
CA ALA A 310 -38.52 -64.39 -15.93
C ALA A 310 -37.13 -63.97 -15.41
N ASN A 311 -36.59 -62.88 -15.94
CA ASN A 311 -35.23 -62.43 -15.63
C ASN A 311 -35.26 -61.16 -14.76
N VAL A 312 -34.25 -61.05 -13.89
CA VAL A 312 -34.06 -59.88 -13.03
C VAL A 312 -32.61 -59.38 -13.12
N PRO A 313 -32.20 -58.75 -14.24
CA PRO A 313 -30.87 -58.18 -14.38
C PRO A 313 -30.77 -56.81 -13.69
N ILE A 314 -29.78 -56.67 -12.81
CA ILE A 314 -29.48 -55.44 -12.08
C ILE A 314 -28.01 -55.06 -12.30
N ALA A 315 -27.78 -53.86 -12.83
CA ALA A 315 -26.44 -53.29 -12.96
C ALA A 315 -26.30 -52.08 -12.04
N SER A 316 -25.26 -52.05 -11.21
CA SER A 316 -24.93 -50.93 -10.33
C SER A 316 -23.51 -50.42 -10.59
N GLY A 317 -23.43 -49.27 -11.26
CA GLY A 317 -22.19 -48.58 -11.59
C GLY A 317 -21.47 -48.09 -10.33
N GLY A 318 -20.13 -48.08 -10.36
CA GLY A 318 -19.34 -47.69 -9.20
C GLY A 318 -19.36 -46.16 -9.02
N PRO A 319 -19.35 -45.61 -7.80
CA PRO A 319 -19.15 -44.18 -7.61
C PRO A 319 -17.73 -43.76 -8.04
N GLY A 320 -17.60 -42.52 -8.52
CA GLY A 320 -16.31 -41.88 -8.76
C GLY A 320 -15.59 -41.54 -7.46
N GLY A 321 -14.27 -41.55 -7.49
CA GLY A 321 -13.43 -41.19 -6.35
C GLY A 321 -13.40 -39.68 -6.12
N ASN A 322 -13.14 -39.24 -4.89
CA ASN A 322 -12.98 -37.81 -4.60
C ASN A 322 -11.64 -37.29 -5.14
N GLY A 323 -11.57 -36.00 -5.42
CA GLY A 323 -10.31 -35.32 -5.69
C GLY A 323 -9.37 -35.35 -4.48
N GLY A 324 -8.07 -35.26 -4.74
CA GLY A 324 -7.04 -35.12 -3.72
C GLY A 324 -6.90 -33.69 -3.21
N ALA A 325 -6.45 -33.54 -1.96
CA ALA A 325 -6.17 -32.22 -1.39
C ALA A 325 -5.03 -31.51 -2.14
N ALA A 326 -5.13 -30.19 -2.33
CA ALA A 326 -4.08 -29.40 -2.94
C ALA A 326 -3.00 -28.99 -1.94
N GLY A 327 -1.78 -28.76 -2.43
CA GLY A 327 -0.80 -28.01 -1.67
C GLY A 327 -1.04 -26.50 -1.74
N ALA A 328 -0.31 -25.76 -0.91
CA ALA A 328 -0.49 -24.33 -0.73
C ALA A 328 -0.54 -23.53 -2.05
N GLY A 329 -1.57 -22.69 -2.23
CA GLY A 329 -1.78 -21.87 -3.43
C GLY A 329 -2.22 -22.62 -4.69
N ALA A 330 -2.41 -23.94 -4.63
CA ALA A 330 -2.80 -24.76 -5.77
C ALA A 330 -4.28 -25.16 -5.74
N THR A 331 -4.78 -25.64 -6.87
CA THR A 331 -6.19 -26.03 -7.01
C THR A 331 -6.46 -27.41 -6.43
N GLY A 332 -7.61 -27.57 -5.78
CA GLY A 332 -8.11 -28.88 -5.34
C GLY A 332 -8.21 -29.86 -6.51
N GLY A 333 -7.98 -31.14 -6.24
CA GLY A 333 -8.21 -32.19 -7.23
C GLY A 333 -9.68 -32.27 -7.62
N ALA A 334 -9.97 -32.54 -8.89
CA ALA A 334 -11.34 -32.78 -9.33
C ALA A 334 -11.85 -34.16 -8.89
N GLY A 335 -13.15 -34.31 -8.67
CA GLY A 335 -13.78 -35.61 -8.48
C GLY A 335 -13.75 -36.46 -9.75
N GLY A 336 -13.66 -37.78 -9.59
CA GLY A 336 -13.77 -38.75 -10.68
C GLY A 336 -15.22 -38.93 -11.11
N ASN A 337 -15.45 -39.37 -12.35
CA ASN A 337 -16.81 -39.59 -12.85
C ASN A 337 -17.42 -40.84 -12.22
N GLY A 338 -18.75 -40.85 -12.09
CA GLY A 338 -19.50 -42.04 -11.74
C GLY A 338 -19.50 -43.07 -12.86
N GLY A 339 -19.45 -44.34 -12.48
CA GLY A 339 -19.48 -45.47 -13.39
C GLY A 339 -20.86 -45.68 -14.01
N ASN A 340 -20.88 -46.05 -15.28
CA ASN A 340 -22.12 -46.31 -15.99
C ASN A 340 -22.77 -47.63 -15.53
N ALA A 341 -24.07 -47.76 -15.75
CA ALA A 341 -24.82 -48.99 -15.49
C ALA A 341 -25.66 -49.38 -16.70
N TRP A 342 -25.39 -50.55 -17.27
CA TRP A 342 -26.05 -51.04 -18.48
C TRP A 342 -26.75 -52.38 -18.23
N VAL A 343 -28.03 -52.42 -18.56
CA VAL A 343 -28.85 -53.62 -18.52
C VAL A 343 -29.39 -53.92 -19.91
N SER A 344 -29.30 -55.19 -20.31
CA SER A 344 -29.86 -55.67 -21.58
C SER A 344 -30.54 -57.02 -21.41
N ASP A 345 -31.79 -57.13 -21.87
CA ASP A 345 -32.50 -58.40 -22.02
C ASP A 345 -33.46 -58.30 -23.21
N SER A 346 -33.19 -59.09 -24.25
CA SER A 346 -33.99 -59.11 -25.48
C SER A 346 -34.87 -60.36 -25.62
N THR A 347 -34.75 -61.31 -24.69
CA THR A 347 -35.33 -62.66 -24.84
C THR A 347 -36.26 -63.06 -23.69
N GLY A 348 -36.13 -62.45 -22.52
CA GLY A 348 -36.98 -62.71 -21.37
C GLY A 348 -38.43 -62.34 -21.65
N THR A 349 -39.37 -63.10 -21.07
CA THR A 349 -40.81 -62.91 -21.26
C THR A 349 -41.52 -62.27 -20.06
N GLY A 350 -40.78 -61.96 -18.99
CA GLY A 350 -41.26 -61.26 -17.80
C GLY A 350 -40.14 -60.94 -16.81
N GLY A 351 -40.41 -60.14 -15.77
CA GLY A 351 -39.44 -59.83 -14.71
C GLY A 351 -39.25 -58.33 -14.44
N TYR A 352 -38.05 -57.93 -14.00
CA TYR A 352 -37.68 -56.54 -13.66
C TYR A 352 -36.23 -56.26 -14.02
N ALA A 353 -35.95 -55.14 -14.70
CA ALA A 353 -34.59 -54.71 -15.01
C ALA A 353 -34.26 -53.39 -14.31
N GLY A 354 -33.07 -53.28 -13.73
CA GLY A 354 -32.63 -52.08 -13.00
C GLY A 354 -31.21 -51.66 -13.34
N ALA A 355 -31.05 -50.51 -13.97
CA ALA A 355 -29.75 -49.87 -14.19
C ALA A 355 -29.57 -48.69 -13.22
N PHE A 356 -28.59 -48.76 -12.32
CA PHE A 356 -28.31 -47.73 -11.32
C PHE A 356 -26.87 -47.24 -11.50
N ALA A 357 -26.70 -46.08 -12.13
CA ALA A 357 -25.36 -45.56 -12.38
C ALA A 357 -24.75 -44.93 -11.13
N GLY A 358 -23.42 -44.92 -11.07
CA GLY A 358 -22.67 -44.38 -9.95
C GLY A 358 -22.68 -42.86 -9.92
N ASN A 359 -22.59 -42.28 -8.73
CA ASN A 359 -22.45 -40.83 -8.57
C ASN A 359 -21.02 -40.37 -8.89
N GLY A 360 -20.87 -39.12 -9.34
CA GLY A 360 -19.57 -38.47 -9.45
C GLY A 360 -18.97 -38.17 -8.09
N GLY A 361 -17.64 -38.19 -8.02
CA GLY A 361 -16.89 -37.88 -6.80
C GLY A 361 -16.85 -36.39 -6.49
N PHE A 362 -16.56 -36.04 -5.23
CA PHE A 362 -16.46 -34.64 -4.81
C PHE A 362 -15.14 -34.01 -5.26
N GLY A 363 -15.18 -32.74 -5.64
CA GLY A 363 -14.00 -31.91 -5.79
C GLY A 363 -13.37 -31.59 -4.44
N ALA A 364 -12.05 -31.58 -4.36
CA ALA A 364 -11.33 -31.26 -3.13
C ALA A 364 -11.24 -29.74 -2.90
N PRO A 365 -11.09 -29.28 -1.64
CA PRO A 365 -10.85 -27.87 -1.36
C PRO A 365 -9.53 -27.39 -1.95
N GLY A 366 -9.45 -26.08 -2.22
CA GLY A 366 -8.22 -25.42 -2.63
C GLY A 366 -7.16 -25.39 -1.52
N GLY A 367 -5.89 -25.26 -1.90
CA GLY A 367 -4.79 -25.22 -0.96
C GLY A 367 -4.58 -23.84 -0.35
N ALA A 368 -4.37 -23.77 0.96
CA ALA A 368 -4.16 -22.50 1.65
C ALA A 368 -2.82 -21.82 1.25
N THR A 369 -2.74 -20.53 0.95
CA THR A 369 -3.81 -19.51 0.78
C THR A 369 -4.12 -19.27 -0.70
N GLY A 370 -5.35 -18.91 -1.02
CA GLY A 370 -5.77 -18.50 -2.37
C GLY A 370 -5.97 -19.61 -3.41
N GLY A 371 -5.74 -20.89 -3.06
CA GLY A 371 -6.02 -22.00 -3.95
C GLY A 371 -7.51 -22.16 -4.26
N ALA A 372 -7.87 -22.45 -5.51
CA ALA A 372 -9.26 -22.69 -5.90
C ALA A 372 -9.72 -24.12 -5.59
N GLY A 373 -11.02 -24.32 -5.38
CA GLY A 373 -11.61 -25.64 -5.23
C GLY A 373 -11.57 -26.46 -6.51
N GLY A 374 -11.48 -27.79 -6.38
CA GLY A 374 -11.56 -28.73 -7.49
C GLY A 374 -13.00 -28.90 -7.98
N ALA A 375 -13.19 -29.21 -9.26
CA ALA A 375 -14.53 -29.49 -9.80
C ALA A 375 -15.08 -30.83 -9.27
N GLY A 376 -16.40 -30.95 -9.15
CA GLY A 376 -17.07 -32.22 -8.92
C GLY A 376 -17.04 -33.11 -10.16
N GLY A 377 -17.03 -34.43 -9.96
CA GLY A 377 -17.09 -35.40 -11.04
C GLY A 377 -18.50 -35.55 -11.61
N ASN A 378 -18.65 -35.94 -12.88
CA ASN A 378 -19.97 -36.16 -13.46
C ASN A 378 -20.60 -37.46 -12.95
N GLY A 379 -21.93 -37.55 -12.90
CA GLY A 379 -22.64 -38.79 -12.63
C GLY A 379 -22.58 -39.76 -13.83
N GLY A 380 -22.62 -41.05 -13.55
CA GLY A 380 -22.61 -42.09 -14.58
C GLY A 380 -23.94 -42.19 -15.33
N ALA A 381 -23.91 -42.67 -16.56
CA ALA A 381 -25.10 -42.89 -17.37
C ALA A 381 -25.74 -44.26 -17.08
N ALA A 382 -27.07 -44.30 -17.03
CA ALA A 382 -27.85 -45.52 -16.89
C ALA A 382 -28.61 -45.85 -18.18
N LEU A 383 -28.52 -47.11 -18.61
CA LEU A 383 -29.19 -47.62 -19.80
C LEU A 383 -29.85 -48.97 -19.48
N ALA A 384 -31.18 -49.03 -19.56
CA ALA A 384 -31.95 -50.25 -19.36
C ALA A 384 -32.74 -50.60 -20.63
N GLN A 385 -32.16 -51.45 -21.48
CA GLN A 385 -32.75 -51.88 -22.75
C GLN A 385 -33.42 -53.25 -22.62
N VAL A 386 -34.73 -53.23 -22.38
CA VAL A 386 -35.57 -54.43 -22.31
C VAL A 386 -36.83 -54.23 -23.14
N SER A 387 -37.15 -55.20 -23.98
CA SER A 387 -38.24 -55.10 -24.97
C SER A 387 -39.60 -55.61 -24.46
N ASN A 388 -39.61 -56.45 -23.42
CA ASN A 388 -40.76 -57.31 -23.11
C ASN A 388 -41.34 -57.11 -21.69
N TYR A 389 -40.66 -56.38 -20.79
CA TYR A 389 -41.11 -56.16 -19.42
C TYR A 389 -40.49 -54.89 -18.81
N TYR A 390 -40.87 -54.60 -17.57
CA TYR A 390 -40.58 -53.34 -16.86
C TYR A 390 -39.09 -53.11 -16.59
N ALA A 391 -38.60 -51.90 -16.90
CA ALA A 391 -37.19 -51.52 -16.76
C ALA A 391 -37.00 -50.08 -16.25
N ASP A 392 -36.26 -49.96 -15.14
CA ASP A 392 -35.87 -48.69 -14.53
C ASP A 392 -34.40 -48.34 -14.86
N ALA A 393 -34.16 -47.06 -15.14
CA ALA A 393 -32.81 -46.54 -15.35
C ALA A 393 -32.60 -45.26 -14.52
N TYR A 394 -31.68 -45.30 -13.56
CA TYR A 394 -31.32 -44.18 -12.69
C TYR A 394 -29.92 -43.67 -13.02
N GLY A 395 -29.84 -42.49 -13.62
CA GLY A 395 -28.58 -41.79 -13.84
C GLY A 395 -27.94 -41.37 -12.52
N GLY A 396 -26.61 -41.38 -12.46
CA GLY A 396 -25.86 -41.01 -11.27
C GLY A 396 -25.92 -39.51 -11.01
N LYS A 397 -25.83 -39.08 -9.75
CA LYS A 397 -25.73 -37.65 -9.42
C LYS A 397 -24.34 -37.11 -9.73
N GLY A 398 -24.26 -35.85 -10.13
CA GLY A 398 -23.00 -35.13 -10.20
C GLY A 398 -22.41 -34.89 -8.81
N GLY A 399 -21.09 -34.90 -8.70
CA GLY A 399 -20.38 -34.58 -7.47
C GLY A 399 -20.36 -33.08 -7.19
N ALA A 400 -20.31 -32.68 -5.92
CA ALA A 400 -20.15 -31.27 -5.57
C ALA A 400 -18.73 -30.75 -5.87
N GLY A 401 -18.62 -29.47 -6.22
CA GLY A 401 -17.35 -28.77 -6.32
C GLY A 401 -16.73 -28.50 -4.95
N GLY A 402 -15.41 -28.39 -4.89
CA GLY A 402 -14.67 -28.05 -3.68
C GLY A 402 -14.74 -26.56 -3.36
N VAL A 403 -14.60 -26.21 -2.09
CA VAL A 403 -14.52 -24.80 -1.66
C VAL A 403 -13.16 -24.19 -2.01
N GLY A 404 -13.13 -22.88 -2.27
CA GLY A 404 -11.87 -22.12 -2.36
C GLY A 404 -11.14 -22.02 -1.02
N ALA A 405 -9.90 -21.54 -1.04
CA ALA A 405 -9.12 -21.21 0.16
C ALA A 405 -8.96 -19.71 0.36
N THR A 406 -8.97 -19.23 1.61
CA THR A 406 -8.84 -17.80 1.93
C THR A 406 -7.55 -17.19 1.39
N GLY A 407 -7.59 -15.91 0.98
CA GLY A 407 -6.42 -15.18 0.50
C GLY A 407 -5.37 -14.90 1.58
N ALA A 408 -4.12 -14.66 1.17
CA ALA A 408 -3.03 -14.32 2.08
C ALA A 408 -3.26 -12.97 2.76
N ALA A 409 -3.02 -12.88 4.08
CA ALA A 409 -3.17 -11.62 4.81
C ALA A 409 -2.01 -10.64 4.54
N GLY A 410 -2.31 -9.34 4.60
CA GLY A 410 -1.31 -8.29 4.61
C GLY A 410 -0.57 -8.22 5.95
N GLY A 411 0.73 -7.89 5.90
CA GLY A 411 1.55 -7.67 7.08
C GLY A 411 1.26 -6.32 7.75
N ALA A 412 1.48 -6.22 9.06
CA ALA A 412 1.30 -4.98 9.80
C ALA A 412 2.36 -3.92 9.44
N GLY A 413 1.97 -2.65 9.53
CA GLY A 413 2.89 -1.53 9.44
C GLY A 413 3.77 -1.39 10.68
N GLY A 414 5.01 -0.96 10.49
CA GLY A 414 5.97 -0.66 11.56
C GLY A 414 5.66 0.65 12.28
N THR A 415 6.15 0.78 13.52
CA THR A 415 5.94 1.98 14.33
C THR A 415 6.79 3.16 13.85
N GLY A 416 6.25 4.37 13.99
CA GLY A 416 7.00 5.61 13.79
C GLY A 416 8.04 5.83 14.90
N GLY A 417 9.15 6.48 14.57
CA GLY A 417 10.22 6.81 15.50
C GLY A 417 9.80 7.89 16.48
N GLY A 418 10.31 7.87 17.72
CA GLY A 418 10.03 8.94 18.67
C GLY A 418 10.66 10.27 18.27
N GLY A 419 10.08 11.39 18.72
CA GLY A 419 10.72 12.70 18.64
C GLY A 419 11.90 12.85 19.61
N GLY A 420 12.82 13.75 19.28
CA GLY A 420 13.88 14.19 20.18
C GLY A 420 13.35 15.16 21.22
N ASN A 421 13.95 15.20 22.40
CA ASN A 421 13.60 16.19 23.43
C ASN A 421 14.13 17.57 23.04
N GLY A 422 13.44 18.63 23.45
CA GLY A 422 13.97 19.99 23.37
C GLY A 422 15.05 20.21 24.42
N GLY A 423 16.06 21.01 24.07
CA GLY A 423 17.13 21.39 25.00
C GLY A 423 16.67 22.40 26.04
N HIS A 424 17.42 22.53 27.13
CA HIS A 424 17.11 23.50 28.18
C HIS A 424 17.49 24.92 27.76
N GLY A 425 16.69 25.91 28.17
CA GLY A 425 17.08 27.31 28.16
C GLY A 425 18.22 27.57 29.15
N GLY A 426 18.89 28.71 29.01
CA GLY A 426 19.98 29.10 29.90
C GLY A 426 19.51 29.17 31.35
N LEU A 427 20.38 28.79 32.28
CA LEU A 427 20.10 28.65 33.70
C LEU A 427 19.44 29.90 34.30
N LEU A 428 19.81 31.10 33.84
CA LEU A 428 19.23 32.35 34.34
C LEU A 428 18.08 32.81 33.44
N VAL A 429 18.38 33.09 32.17
CA VAL A 429 17.38 33.59 31.23
C VAL A 429 17.40 32.79 29.94
N GLY A 430 16.25 32.25 29.55
CA GLY A 430 16.13 31.47 28.33
C GLY A 430 14.87 30.64 28.27
N ASN A 431 14.27 30.55 27.09
CA ASN A 431 13.16 29.63 26.88
C ASN A 431 13.69 28.22 26.63
N GLY A 432 12.97 27.21 27.12
CA GLY A 432 13.23 25.83 26.77
C GLY A 432 12.92 25.56 25.29
N GLY A 433 13.67 24.64 24.70
CA GLY A 433 13.47 24.19 23.33
C GLY A 433 12.20 23.36 23.19
N ILE A 434 11.55 23.44 22.04
CA ILE A 434 10.39 22.60 21.74
C ILE A 434 10.80 21.13 21.57
N GLY A 435 9.97 20.20 22.03
CA GLY A 435 10.15 18.78 21.73
C GLY A 435 9.89 18.49 20.25
N GLY A 436 10.64 17.55 19.68
CA GLY A 436 10.46 17.09 18.31
C GLY A 436 9.20 16.25 18.14
N ALA A 437 8.56 16.33 16.98
CA ALA A 437 7.38 15.51 16.71
C ALA A 437 7.75 14.03 16.55
N GLY A 438 6.83 13.15 16.94
CA GLY A 438 6.92 11.72 16.63
C GLY A 438 6.78 11.47 15.12
N GLY A 439 7.43 10.42 14.62
CA GLY A 439 7.32 9.98 13.24
C GLY A 439 6.00 9.28 12.97
N THR A 440 5.55 9.27 11.72
CA THR A 440 4.31 8.59 11.34
C THR A 440 4.48 7.07 11.37
N GLY A 441 3.45 6.33 11.76
CA GLY A 441 3.41 4.87 11.59
C GLY A 441 3.39 4.47 10.12
N GLY A 442 3.92 3.29 9.80
CA GLY A 442 3.86 2.72 8.45
C GLY A 442 2.46 2.20 8.12
N GLY A 443 2.06 2.25 6.85
CA GLY A 443 0.78 1.66 6.44
C GLY A 443 0.78 0.12 6.54
N GLY A 444 -0.37 -0.50 6.76
CA GLY A 444 -0.51 -1.95 6.68
C GLY A 444 -0.53 -2.46 5.24
N GLY A 445 -0.10 -3.70 5.03
CA GLY A 445 -0.09 -4.36 3.73
C GLY A 445 -1.50 -4.76 3.27
N ILE A 446 -1.73 -4.83 1.97
CA ILE A 446 -3.02 -5.24 1.40
C ILE A 446 -3.14 -6.78 1.45
N GLY A 447 -4.33 -7.32 1.75
CA GLY A 447 -4.60 -8.76 1.65
C GLY A 447 -4.79 -9.23 0.21
N ASP A 448 -4.44 -10.48 -0.10
CA ASP A 448 -4.57 -11.06 -1.44
C ASP A 448 -5.95 -11.70 -1.69
N THR A 449 -6.26 -12.03 -2.94
CA THR A 449 -7.57 -12.57 -3.35
C THR A 449 -7.84 -13.96 -2.78
N GLY A 450 -9.09 -14.25 -2.41
CA GLY A 450 -9.55 -15.59 -2.03
C GLY A 450 -9.68 -16.52 -3.23
N GLY A 451 -9.51 -17.81 -3.01
CA GLY A 451 -9.66 -18.84 -4.02
C GLY A 451 -11.12 -18.99 -4.47
N ALA A 452 -11.34 -19.24 -5.76
CA ALA A 452 -12.67 -19.55 -6.28
C ALA A 452 -13.15 -20.94 -5.84
N GLY A 453 -14.46 -21.13 -5.75
CA GLY A 453 -15.08 -22.44 -5.60
C GLY A 453 -15.00 -23.26 -6.90
N GLY A 454 -14.99 -24.57 -6.76
CA GLY A 454 -15.01 -25.50 -7.90
C GLY A 454 -16.42 -25.66 -8.46
N ALA A 455 -16.56 -25.90 -9.77
CA ALA A 455 -17.86 -26.19 -10.36
C ALA A 455 -18.42 -27.54 -9.90
N GLY A 456 -19.74 -27.66 -9.80
CA GLY A 456 -20.42 -28.94 -9.60
C GLY A 456 -20.40 -29.81 -10.85
N GLY A 457 -20.33 -31.13 -10.68
CA GLY A 457 -20.37 -32.09 -11.77
C GLY A 457 -21.77 -32.22 -12.38
N THR A 458 -21.86 -32.56 -13.65
CA THR A 458 -23.16 -32.81 -14.30
C THR A 458 -23.79 -34.11 -13.82
N GLY A 459 -25.12 -34.18 -13.76
CA GLY A 459 -25.85 -35.42 -13.52
C GLY A 459 -25.77 -36.36 -14.72
N GLY A 460 -25.85 -37.65 -14.47
CA GLY A 460 -25.79 -38.70 -15.48
C GLY A 460 -27.09 -38.88 -16.23
N SER A 461 -27.02 -39.14 -17.53
CA SER A 461 -28.20 -39.40 -18.35
C SER A 461 -28.83 -40.76 -18.04
N SER A 462 -30.15 -40.86 -18.20
CA SER A 462 -30.90 -42.11 -18.05
C SER A 462 -31.70 -42.42 -19.30
N THR A 463 -31.61 -43.65 -19.79
CA THR A 463 -32.40 -44.15 -20.93
C THR A 463 -32.98 -45.53 -20.59
N GLY A 464 -34.30 -45.67 -20.62
CA GLY A 464 -34.99 -46.89 -20.23
C GLY A 464 -36.30 -47.07 -20.98
N SER A 465 -36.75 -48.33 -21.13
CA SER A 465 -37.99 -48.70 -21.83
C SER A 465 -39.26 -48.31 -21.05
N SER A 466 -39.17 -48.16 -19.71
CA SER A 466 -40.34 -47.89 -18.85
C SER A 466 -40.21 -46.58 -18.07
N ASN A 467 -39.21 -46.44 -17.21
CA ASN A 467 -39.11 -45.28 -16.31
C ASN A 467 -37.65 -44.78 -16.17
N PRO A 468 -37.23 -43.81 -17.01
CA PRO A 468 -35.93 -43.17 -16.90
C PRO A 468 -35.93 -42.05 -15.86
N HIS A 469 -34.95 -42.08 -14.95
CA HIS A 469 -34.69 -41.09 -13.92
C HIS A 469 -33.30 -40.47 -14.11
N PRO A 470 -33.19 -39.29 -14.74
CA PRO A 470 -31.91 -38.64 -14.93
C PRO A 470 -31.29 -38.23 -13.60
N GLY A 471 -29.96 -38.24 -13.53
CA GLY A 471 -29.24 -37.77 -12.36
C GLY A 471 -29.34 -36.26 -12.18
N ASP A 472 -29.37 -35.84 -10.92
CA ASP A 472 -29.24 -34.43 -10.53
C ASP A 472 -27.81 -33.93 -10.74
N GLY A 473 -27.66 -32.65 -11.07
CA GLY A 473 -26.36 -31.99 -11.07
C GLY A 473 -25.81 -31.80 -9.65
N GLY A 474 -24.49 -31.77 -9.52
CA GLY A 474 -23.81 -31.49 -8.27
C GLY A 474 -23.81 -30.01 -7.93
N ALA A 475 -23.76 -29.66 -6.64
CA ALA A 475 -23.64 -28.27 -6.22
C ALA A 475 -22.26 -27.69 -6.59
N GLY A 476 -22.21 -26.40 -6.93
CA GLY A 476 -20.96 -25.66 -6.98
C GLY A 476 -20.35 -25.51 -5.59
N GLY A 477 -19.03 -25.40 -5.51
CA GLY A 477 -18.33 -25.08 -4.27
C GLY A 477 -18.34 -23.58 -4.00
N ASP A 478 -18.30 -23.20 -2.74
CA ASP A 478 -18.28 -21.78 -2.36
C ASP A 478 -16.91 -21.14 -2.66
N GLY A 479 -16.94 -19.87 -3.03
CA GLY A 479 -15.75 -19.03 -3.06
C GLY A 479 -15.26 -18.74 -1.64
N ALA A 480 -13.95 -18.53 -1.47
CA ALA A 480 -13.39 -18.20 -0.16
C ALA A 480 -13.14 -16.71 0.02
N ASP A 481 -13.03 -16.30 1.28
CA ASP A 481 -12.82 -14.89 1.59
C ASP A 481 -11.46 -14.37 1.09
N GLY A 482 -11.43 -13.08 0.76
CA GLY A 482 -10.18 -12.37 0.54
C GLY A 482 -9.31 -12.34 1.81
N GLY A 483 -8.00 -12.22 1.63
CA GLY A 483 -7.06 -12.03 2.72
C GLY A 483 -7.36 -10.75 3.50
N VAL A 484 -7.20 -10.80 4.82
CA VAL A 484 -7.38 -9.61 5.65
C VAL A 484 -6.24 -8.62 5.39
N GLY A 485 -6.54 -7.33 5.32
CA GLY A 485 -5.51 -6.29 5.26
C GLY A 485 -4.71 -6.21 6.56
N GLY A 486 -3.43 -5.86 6.48
CA GLY A 486 -2.59 -5.68 7.65
C GLY A 486 -2.94 -4.41 8.42
N ASP A 487 -2.76 -4.42 9.73
CA ASP A 487 -2.99 -3.23 10.55
C ASP A 487 -1.96 -2.14 10.25
N GLY A 488 -2.37 -0.87 10.37
CA GLY A 488 -1.45 0.26 10.32
C GLY A 488 -0.52 0.28 11.54
N GLY A 489 0.72 0.73 11.36
CA GLY A 489 1.66 0.89 12.46
C GLY A 489 1.31 2.08 13.36
N ALA A 490 1.67 2.00 14.64
CA ALA A 490 1.45 3.13 15.54
C ALA A 490 2.35 4.33 15.19
N GLY A 491 1.85 5.54 15.42
CA GLY A 491 2.67 6.75 15.38
C GLY A 491 3.71 6.79 16.50
N GLY A 492 4.84 7.43 16.26
CA GLY A 492 5.89 7.62 17.26
C GLY A 492 5.48 8.63 18.33
N THR A 493 6.06 8.53 19.53
CA THR A 493 5.78 9.49 20.61
C THR A 493 6.45 10.83 20.33
N GLY A 494 5.82 11.94 20.70
CA GLY A 494 6.46 13.25 20.71
C GLY A 494 7.57 13.33 21.77
N GLY A 495 8.59 14.15 21.51
CA GLY A 495 9.66 14.42 22.46
C GLY A 495 9.24 15.41 23.54
N GLN A 496 9.92 15.40 24.69
CA GLN A 496 9.63 16.34 25.77
C GLN A 496 10.09 17.76 25.42
N GLY A 497 9.38 18.77 25.89
CA GLY A 497 9.87 20.15 25.85
C GLY A 497 10.97 20.39 26.88
N GLY A 498 11.93 21.25 26.55
CA GLY A 498 13.01 21.63 27.45
C GLY A 498 12.55 22.59 28.55
N GLY A 499 13.22 22.59 29.69
CA GLY A 499 12.95 23.57 30.76
C GLY A 499 13.42 24.98 30.40
N GLY A 500 12.68 26.00 30.82
CA GLY A 500 13.12 27.41 30.79
C GLY A 500 14.10 27.75 31.91
N GLY A 501 14.73 28.92 31.81
CA GLY A 501 15.69 29.43 32.79
C GLY A 501 15.06 29.75 34.14
N LEU A 502 15.83 29.61 35.22
CA LEU A 502 15.37 29.76 36.60
C LEU A 502 14.79 31.15 36.87
N LEU A 503 15.42 32.21 36.35
CA LEU A 503 14.99 33.58 36.62
C LEU A 503 13.86 34.00 35.68
N MET A 504 14.08 33.92 34.37
CA MET A 504 13.08 34.28 33.36
C MET A 504 13.15 33.31 32.17
N GLY A 505 12.02 32.71 31.79
CA GLY A 505 11.96 31.83 30.64
C GLY A 505 10.74 30.92 30.67
N SER A 506 10.12 30.72 29.51
CA SER A 506 9.04 29.74 29.36
C SER A 506 9.62 28.34 29.14
N GLY A 507 8.92 27.32 29.64
CA GLY A 507 9.19 25.94 29.24
C GLY A 507 8.88 25.73 27.76
N GLY A 508 9.64 24.87 27.10
CA GLY A 508 9.38 24.47 25.72
C GLY A 508 8.13 23.61 25.62
N VAL A 509 7.36 23.77 24.55
CA VAL A 509 6.22 22.88 24.29
C VAL A 509 6.70 21.46 24.01
N GLY A 510 5.96 20.46 24.48
CA GLY A 510 6.20 19.07 24.09
C GLY A 510 5.92 18.86 22.61
N GLY A 511 6.64 17.92 21.99
CA GLY A 511 6.43 17.55 20.61
C GLY A 511 5.10 16.83 20.42
N ALA A 512 4.45 17.05 19.28
CA ALA A 512 3.25 16.29 18.94
C ALA A 512 3.59 14.80 18.72
N GLY A 513 2.66 13.92 19.08
CA GLY A 513 2.74 12.52 18.68
C GLY A 513 2.59 12.36 17.17
N GLY A 514 3.26 11.36 16.62
CA GLY A 514 3.16 11.03 15.20
C GLY A 514 1.78 10.47 14.84
N LEU A 515 1.36 10.66 13.59
CA LEU A 515 0.13 10.03 13.10
C LEU A 515 0.30 8.51 13.03
N GLY A 516 -0.76 7.78 13.33
CA GLY A 516 -0.83 6.35 13.06
C GLY A 516 -0.85 6.07 11.55
N GLY A 517 -0.28 4.94 11.14
CA GLY A 517 -0.34 4.47 9.76
C GLY A 517 -1.75 4.02 9.39
N ALA A 518 -2.10 4.13 8.11
CA ALA A 518 -3.36 3.57 7.62
C ALA A 518 -3.34 2.03 7.63
N GLY A 519 -4.46 1.39 7.91
CA GLY A 519 -4.62 -0.05 7.69
C GLY A 519 -4.59 -0.40 6.20
N GLY A 520 -4.10 -1.58 5.88
CA GLY A 520 -4.10 -2.11 4.52
C GLY A 520 -5.49 -2.56 4.09
N GLY A 521 -5.81 -2.45 2.80
CA GLY A 521 -7.08 -2.94 2.27
C GLY A 521 -7.21 -4.47 2.37
N GLY A 522 -8.43 -4.97 2.51
CA GLY A 522 -8.71 -6.40 2.41
C GLY A 522 -8.66 -6.87 0.95
N GLY A 523 -8.34 -8.14 0.76
CA GLY A 523 -8.31 -8.79 -0.54
C GLY A 523 -9.71 -9.05 -1.11
N GLN A 524 -9.78 -9.32 -2.40
CA GLN A 524 -11.04 -9.67 -3.06
C GLN A 524 -11.53 -11.05 -2.61
N GLY A 525 -12.85 -11.22 -2.46
CA GLY A 525 -13.45 -12.54 -2.27
C GLY A 525 -13.33 -13.40 -3.53
N GLY A 526 -13.23 -14.71 -3.36
CA GLY A 526 -13.27 -15.69 -4.44
C GLY A 526 -14.68 -15.86 -4.99
N ASN A 527 -14.79 -16.14 -6.29
CA ASN A 527 -16.09 -16.42 -6.91
C ASN A 527 -16.62 -17.79 -6.47
N GLY A 528 -17.94 -17.92 -6.35
CA GLY A 528 -18.62 -19.20 -6.20
C GLY A 528 -18.51 -20.05 -7.47
N GLY A 529 -18.50 -21.37 -7.32
CA GLY A 529 -18.52 -22.31 -8.43
C GLY A 529 -19.92 -22.49 -8.99
N HIS A 530 -20.05 -22.66 -10.31
CA HIS A 530 -21.34 -22.94 -10.93
C HIS A 530 -21.88 -24.32 -10.53
N GLY A 531 -23.20 -24.44 -10.40
CA GLY A 531 -23.88 -25.72 -10.22
C GLY A 531 -23.83 -26.58 -11.48
N GLY A 532 -23.84 -27.91 -11.31
CA GLY A 532 -23.82 -28.86 -12.42
C GLY A 532 -25.17 -28.96 -13.13
N ALA A 533 -25.16 -29.19 -14.44
CA ALA A 533 -26.38 -29.45 -15.21
C ALA A 533 -27.01 -30.81 -14.84
N SER A 534 -28.33 -30.95 -15.00
CA SER A 534 -29.04 -32.23 -14.89
C SER A 534 -28.69 -33.17 -16.05
N GLY A 535 -28.78 -34.49 -15.84
CA GLY A 535 -28.49 -35.48 -16.89
C GLY A 535 -29.53 -35.62 -18.01
N GLY A 536 -30.68 -34.93 -17.91
CA GLY A 536 -31.78 -34.98 -18.89
C GLY A 536 -33.07 -34.34 -18.35
N THR A 537 -34.15 -34.34 -19.16
CA THR A 537 -35.46 -33.79 -18.76
C THR A 537 -36.04 -34.53 -17.57
N GLY A 538 -36.30 -33.84 -16.46
CA GLY A 538 -36.83 -34.42 -15.21
C GLY A 538 -35.80 -34.58 -14.09
N GLY A 539 -34.50 -34.43 -14.37
CA GLY A 539 -33.47 -34.25 -13.33
C GLY A 539 -33.38 -32.78 -12.88
N SER A 540 -32.92 -32.54 -11.65
CA SER A 540 -32.72 -31.19 -11.14
C SER A 540 -31.31 -30.67 -11.45
N ILE A 541 -31.21 -29.35 -11.71
CA ILE A 541 -29.91 -28.66 -11.87
C ILE A 541 -29.31 -28.47 -10.47
N GLY A 542 -28.01 -28.68 -10.32
CA GLY A 542 -27.29 -28.39 -9.08
C GLY A 542 -27.31 -26.91 -8.76
N LEU A 543 -27.41 -26.55 -7.49
CA LEU A 543 -27.33 -25.15 -7.07
C LEU A 543 -25.90 -24.61 -7.28
N GLY A 544 -25.78 -23.35 -7.69
CA GLY A 544 -24.50 -22.64 -7.68
C GLY A 544 -23.98 -22.47 -6.25
N GLY A 545 -22.66 -22.46 -6.10
CA GLY A 545 -22.00 -22.14 -4.83
C GLY A 545 -22.09 -20.65 -4.54
N ASP A 546 -22.10 -20.31 -3.25
CA ASP A 546 -22.14 -18.92 -2.82
C ASP A 546 -20.81 -18.22 -3.12
N ALA A 547 -20.86 -16.89 -3.30
CA ALA A 547 -19.66 -16.09 -3.42
C ALA A 547 -18.89 -16.02 -2.10
N GLY A 548 -17.56 -16.02 -2.17
CA GLY A 548 -16.72 -15.66 -1.03
C GLY A 548 -16.87 -14.18 -0.69
N ASP A 549 -16.84 -13.86 0.59
CA ASP A 549 -16.89 -12.48 1.06
C ASP A 549 -15.57 -11.75 0.71
N GLY A 550 -15.65 -10.44 0.52
CA GLY A 550 -14.41 -9.66 0.42
C GLY A 550 -13.66 -9.67 1.75
N GLY A 551 -12.34 -9.80 1.72
CA GLY A 551 -11.50 -9.75 2.92
C GLY A 551 -11.74 -8.45 3.69
N SER A 552 -11.76 -8.51 5.02
CA SER A 552 -11.83 -7.30 5.83
C SER A 552 -10.57 -6.45 5.65
N GLY A 553 -10.73 -5.13 5.67
CA GLY A 553 -9.59 -4.22 5.75
C GLY A 553 -8.90 -4.31 7.11
N GLY A 554 -7.59 -4.06 7.13
CA GLY A 554 -6.81 -3.98 8.36
C GLY A 554 -7.20 -2.79 9.22
N ALA A 555 -7.02 -2.89 10.53
CA ALA A 555 -7.31 -1.79 11.43
C ALA A 555 -6.37 -0.60 11.21
N ALA A 556 -6.84 0.59 11.57
CA ALA A 556 -5.99 1.78 11.60
C ALA A 556 -4.89 1.63 12.66
N GLY A 557 -3.69 2.12 12.35
CA GLY A 557 -2.66 2.34 13.36
C GLY A 557 -3.06 3.44 14.33
N ALA A 558 -2.81 3.22 15.62
CA ALA A 558 -3.04 4.23 16.64
C ALA A 558 -2.09 5.43 16.46
N GLY A 559 -2.56 6.64 16.78
CA GLY A 559 -1.69 7.80 16.86
C GLY A 559 -0.71 7.70 18.03
N GLY A 560 0.47 8.28 17.88
CA GLY A 560 1.46 8.36 18.96
C GLY A 560 1.04 9.35 20.05
N SER A 561 1.50 9.14 21.28
CA SER A 561 1.27 10.10 22.37
C SER A 561 2.09 11.37 22.16
N GLY A 562 1.56 12.53 22.57
CA GLY A 562 2.33 13.78 22.63
C GLY A 562 3.32 13.80 23.80
N GLY A 563 4.40 14.57 23.67
CA GLY A 563 5.35 14.80 24.76
C GLY A 563 4.79 15.78 25.80
N SER A 564 5.21 15.66 27.05
CA SER A 564 5.02 16.68 28.08
C SER A 564 5.80 17.96 27.76
N GLY A 565 5.25 19.12 28.12
CA GLY A 565 5.98 20.37 28.06
C GLY A 565 7.00 20.54 29.19
N GLY A 566 7.95 21.44 28.99
CA GLY A 566 9.02 21.70 29.94
C GLY A 566 8.60 22.63 31.09
N ALA A 567 9.37 22.62 32.18
CA ALA A 567 9.15 23.49 33.33
C ALA A 567 9.45 24.98 33.02
N SER A 568 8.82 25.89 33.76
CA SER A 568 9.00 27.35 33.66
C SER A 568 10.03 27.89 34.65
N GLY A 569 10.51 29.12 34.40
CA GLY A 569 11.22 29.96 35.37
C GLY A 569 10.33 30.59 36.44
N VAL A 570 10.96 31.27 37.41
CA VAL A 570 10.35 31.77 38.65
C VAL A 570 9.77 33.19 38.51
N LEU A 571 10.39 34.09 37.74
CA LEU A 571 10.00 35.51 37.65
C LEU A 571 9.32 35.90 36.32
N GLY A 572 9.10 34.95 35.40
CA GLY A 572 8.40 35.20 34.13
C GLY A 572 8.45 34.02 33.17
N GLY A 573 7.41 33.86 32.35
CA GLY A 573 7.17 32.70 31.48
C GLY A 573 6.17 31.70 32.07
N GLY A 574 5.55 30.89 31.22
CA GLY A 574 4.69 29.77 31.63
C GLY A 574 5.36 28.42 31.37
N PRO A 575 4.90 27.33 32.01
CA PRO A 575 5.36 25.99 31.66
C PRO A 575 4.98 25.71 30.20
N GLY A 576 5.78 24.87 29.55
CA GLY A 576 5.46 24.40 28.22
C GLY A 576 4.15 23.63 28.23
N ALA A 577 3.32 23.84 27.20
CA ALA A 577 2.18 22.98 26.96
C ALA A 577 2.65 21.57 26.58
N SER A 578 1.86 20.54 26.93
CA SER A 578 2.03 19.21 26.35
C SER A 578 1.78 19.26 24.84
N GLY A 579 2.53 18.46 24.10
CA GLY A 579 2.28 18.22 22.69
C GLY A 579 0.95 17.50 22.49
N ALA A 580 0.33 17.76 21.34
CA ALA A 580 -0.89 17.08 20.95
C ALA A 580 -0.65 15.58 20.77
N VAL A 581 -1.66 14.77 21.07
CA VAL A 581 -1.69 13.35 20.68
C VAL A 581 -1.84 13.28 19.16
N GLY A 582 -1.09 12.39 18.53
CA GLY A 582 -1.21 12.14 17.10
C GLY A 582 -2.59 11.57 16.75
N GLY A 583 -3.11 11.92 15.59
CA GLY A 583 -4.31 11.27 15.06
C GLY A 583 -4.07 9.79 14.74
N SER A 584 -5.11 8.96 14.89
CA SER A 584 -5.11 7.60 14.35
C SER A 584 -5.07 7.63 12.83
N GLY A 585 -4.51 6.58 12.22
CA GLY A 585 -4.61 6.38 10.78
C GLY A 585 -6.05 6.11 10.33
N ALA A 586 -6.24 5.99 9.02
CA ALA A 586 -7.49 5.47 8.46
C ALA A 586 -7.52 3.95 8.53
N ALA A 587 -8.69 3.35 8.76
CA ALA A 587 -8.85 1.91 8.62
C ALA A 587 -8.75 1.50 7.14
N GLY A 588 -8.26 0.31 6.88
CA GLY A 588 -8.26 -0.27 5.55
C GLY A 588 -9.69 -0.51 5.06
N ALA A 589 -9.92 -0.36 3.76
CA ALA A 589 -11.21 -0.68 3.17
C ALA A 589 -11.42 -2.20 3.11
N LYS A 590 -12.68 -2.67 3.28
CA LYS A 590 -13.06 -4.05 2.96
C LYS A 590 -12.82 -4.28 1.46
N GLY A 591 -12.25 -5.44 1.11
CA GLY A 591 -12.22 -5.88 -0.27
C GLY A 591 -13.63 -6.11 -0.81
N PRO A 592 -13.86 -5.98 -2.12
CA PRO A 592 -15.11 -6.42 -2.72
C PRO A 592 -15.32 -7.94 -2.57
N GLY A 593 -16.59 -8.34 -2.51
CA GLY A 593 -16.97 -9.76 -2.54
C GLY A 593 -16.79 -10.37 -3.92
N GLY A 594 -16.73 -11.70 -3.96
CA GLY A 594 -16.80 -12.46 -5.20
C GLY A 594 -18.18 -12.42 -5.83
N THR A 595 -18.31 -13.07 -6.99
CA THR A 595 -19.60 -13.27 -7.66
C THR A 595 -20.15 -14.68 -7.39
N PRO A 596 -21.46 -14.84 -7.16
CA PRO A 596 -22.08 -16.17 -7.00
C PRO A 596 -22.02 -16.97 -8.31
N GLY A 597 -22.02 -18.29 -8.19
CA GLY A 597 -22.02 -19.24 -9.32
C GLY A 597 -23.41 -19.60 -9.85
#